data_AF-A0A2D6FLX6-F1
#
_entry.id   AF-A0A2D6FLX6-F1
#
_cell.length_a   1.000
_cell.length_b   1.000
_cell.length_c   1.000
_cell.angle_alpha   90.00
_cell.angle_beta   90.00
_cell.angle_gamma   90.00
#
_symmetry.space_group_name_H-M   'P 1'
#
loop_
_entity.id
_entity.type
_entity.pdbx_description
1 polymer ?
#
loop_
_entity_poly.entity_id
_entity_poly.type
_entity_poly.pdbx_seq_one_letter_code
_entity_poly.pdbx_strand_id
1 'polypeptide(L)'
;MKNVIGISGVAGVGKDTFFSLLSEKIPCERFSLADALKKEVNQWCRMHYGIDSVTCSREEKEIIRPFLVFHGSTKRKQTEGRHWIEKLQDEIVRSKGPGLKVVTDIRYDDYENDEASWLQNELSGKLIHLSMYTMEPDMNPTPQPSRCGTRTLVKKYRAPINSEEARNDPKLIKKSDYRAEWKFINNGQINELEPYIDNFLSWLLDGHEEERAMRQHVS
;
A
#
# COMPACT_ATOMS: atom_id res chain seq x y z
N MET A 1 -9.73 -5.49 -19.76
CA MET A 1 -9.99 -4.69 -18.55
C MET A 1 -8.66 -4.13 -18.07
N LYS A 2 -8.57 -2.86 -17.69
CA LYS A 2 -7.34 -2.25 -17.15
C LYS A 2 -7.65 -1.74 -15.75
N ASN A 3 -7.87 -2.65 -14.81
CA ASN A 3 -8.13 -2.26 -13.43
C ASN A 3 -6.77 -2.10 -12.75
N VAL A 4 -6.50 -0.89 -12.25
CA VAL A 4 -5.29 -0.60 -11.47
C VAL A 4 -5.69 -0.41 -10.02
N ILE A 5 -4.95 -1.04 -9.13
CA ILE A 5 -5.15 -0.93 -7.69
C ILE A 5 -3.87 -0.45 -7.05
N GLY A 6 -3.99 0.52 -6.16
CA GLY A 6 -2.90 0.95 -5.30
C GLY A 6 -3.10 0.42 -3.89
N ILE A 7 -2.02 -0.05 -3.27
CA ILE A 7 -2.00 -0.48 -1.87
C ILE A 7 -1.24 0.57 -1.06
N SER A 8 -1.88 1.04 0.01
CA SER A 8 -1.34 1.99 0.98
C SER A 8 -1.44 1.44 2.41
N GLY A 9 -0.75 2.10 3.33
CA GLY A 9 -0.69 1.75 4.75
C GLY A 9 0.73 1.90 5.32
N VAL A 10 0.86 1.95 6.63
CA VAL A 10 2.16 2.17 7.30
C VAL A 10 3.14 1.00 7.10
N ALA A 11 4.42 1.20 7.41
CA ALA A 11 5.43 0.16 7.28
C ALA A 11 5.08 -1.08 8.13
N GLY A 12 5.16 -2.27 7.53
CA GLY A 12 4.97 -3.55 8.22
C GLY A 12 3.52 -3.94 8.52
N VAL A 13 2.52 -3.29 7.90
CA VAL A 13 1.11 -3.75 8.00
C VAL A 13 0.82 -5.00 7.17
N GLY A 14 1.79 -5.51 6.38
CA GLY A 14 1.62 -6.70 5.56
C GLY A 14 1.19 -6.44 4.12
N LYS A 15 1.48 -5.27 3.54
CA LYS A 15 1.19 -4.96 2.12
C LYS A 15 1.72 -6.00 1.14
N ASP A 16 2.97 -6.44 1.35
CA ASP A 16 3.58 -7.48 0.51
C ASP A 16 2.85 -8.82 0.67
N THR A 17 2.48 -9.18 1.91
CA THR A 17 1.68 -10.38 2.20
C THR A 17 0.29 -10.32 1.54
N PHE A 18 -0.37 -9.16 1.57
CA PHE A 18 -1.65 -8.95 0.91
C PHE A 18 -1.53 -9.21 -0.60
N PHE A 19 -0.50 -8.62 -1.23
CA PHE A 19 -0.25 -8.81 -2.65
C PHE A 19 0.03 -10.29 -2.98
N SER A 20 0.87 -10.98 -2.18
CA SER A 20 1.16 -12.40 -2.37
C SER A 20 -0.13 -13.24 -2.35
N LEU A 21 -0.95 -13.09 -1.31
CA LEU A 21 -2.21 -13.84 -1.20
C LEU A 21 -3.20 -13.49 -2.32
N LEU A 22 -3.27 -12.22 -2.72
CA LEU A 22 -4.12 -11.80 -3.84
C LEU A 22 -3.67 -12.46 -5.16
N SER A 23 -2.35 -12.51 -5.40
CA SER A 23 -1.77 -13.08 -6.62
C SER A 23 -1.95 -14.60 -6.74
N GLU A 24 -2.17 -15.29 -5.62
CA GLU A 24 -2.53 -16.71 -5.60
C GLU A 24 -3.99 -16.95 -6.01
N LYS A 25 -4.89 -16.01 -5.70
CA LYS A 25 -6.33 -16.14 -6.00
C LYS A 25 -6.70 -15.64 -7.40
N ILE A 26 -6.05 -14.59 -7.89
CA ILE A 26 -6.34 -13.99 -9.21
C ILE A 26 -5.07 -13.56 -9.95
N PRO A 27 -5.06 -13.56 -11.30
CA PRO A 27 -3.92 -13.05 -12.07
C PRO A 27 -3.63 -11.58 -11.74
N CYS A 28 -2.45 -11.32 -11.17
CA CYS A 28 -1.99 -9.99 -10.79
C CYS A 28 -0.60 -9.70 -11.32
N GLU A 29 -0.31 -8.43 -11.56
CA GLU A 29 1.02 -7.94 -11.91
C GLU A 29 1.45 -6.86 -10.91
N ARG A 30 2.64 -7.03 -10.32
CA ARG A 30 3.21 -6.13 -9.32
C ARG A 30 3.88 -4.94 -9.99
N PHE A 31 3.54 -3.75 -9.51
CA PHE A 31 4.22 -2.50 -9.81
C PHE A 31 4.66 -1.84 -8.50
N SER A 32 5.75 -1.08 -8.55
CA SER A 32 6.27 -0.35 -7.39
C SER A 32 7.01 0.91 -7.80
N LEU A 33 6.65 2.04 -7.18
CA LEU A 33 7.33 3.32 -7.35
C LEU A 33 8.79 3.24 -6.86
N ALA A 34 9.02 2.49 -5.78
CA ALA A 34 10.35 2.24 -5.24
C ALA A 34 11.25 1.43 -6.18
N ASP A 35 10.69 0.63 -7.11
CA ASP A 35 11.50 -0.08 -8.11
C ASP A 35 12.16 0.91 -9.09
N ALA A 36 11.46 1.98 -9.49
CA ALA A 36 12.04 3.05 -10.30
C ALA A 36 13.15 3.81 -9.57
N LEU A 37 12.97 4.08 -8.27
CA LEU A 37 13.99 4.69 -7.41
C LEU A 37 15.26 3.83 -7.33
N LYS A 38 15.12 2.53 -7.03
CA LYS A 38 16.25 1.60 -6.98
C LYS A 38 16.98 1.53 -8.31
N LYS A 39 16.26 1.39 -9.43
CA LYS A 39 16.86 1.37 -10.77
C LYS A 39 17.69 2.63 -11.05
N GLU A 40 17.17 3.81 -10.68
CA GLU A 40 17.85 5.09 -10.92
C GLU A 40 19.14 5.24 -10.11
N VAL A 41 19.13 4.89 -8.82
CA VAL A 41 20.31 5.07 -7.96
C VAL A 41 21.34 3.94 -8.08
N ASN A 42 21.02 2.86 -8.82
CA ASN A 42 21.79 1.63 -8.74
C ASN A 42 23.26 1.79 -9.14
N GLN A 43 23.52 2.56 -10.20
CA GLN A 43 24.89 2.81 -10.64
C GLN A 43 25.71 3.49 -9.54
N TRP A 44 25.15 4.50 -8.87
CA TRP A 44 25.80 5.19 -7.76
C TRP A 44 26.05 4.25 -6.58
N CYS A 45 25.03 3.50 -6.16
CA CYS A 45 25.15 2.57 -5.03
C CYS A 45 26.23 1.50 -5.28
N ARG A 46 26.29 0.95 -6.49
CA ARG A 46 27.32 -0.03 -6.87
C ARG A 46 28.72 0.60 -6.85
N MET A 47 28.90 1.80 -7.39
CA MET A 47 30.21 2.46 -7.48
C MET A 47 30.74 2.94 -6.12
N HIS A 48 29.88 3.47 -5.25
CA HIS A 48 30.32 4.14 -4.02
C HIS A 48 30.15 3.31 -2.75
N TYR A 49 29.19 2.36 -2.74
CA TYR A 49 28.92 1.53 -1.57
C TYR A 49 29.17 0.04 -1.84
N GLY A 50 29.39 -0.36 -3.09
CA GLY A 50 29.50 -1.78 -3.47
C GLY A 50 28.18 -2.54 -3.34
N ILE A 51 27.04 -1.84 -3.24
CA ILE A 51 25.72 -2.44 -2.99
C ILE A 51 24.84 -2.30 -4.23
N ASP A 52 24.23 -3.40 -4.67
CA ASP A 52 23.20 -3.38 -5.70
C ASP A 52 21.84 -2.99 -5.11
N SER A 53 21.42 -1.75 -5.34
CA SER A 53 20.15 -1.27 -4.78
C SER A 53 18.91 -2.03 -5.28
N VAL A 54 18.98 -2.75 -6.40
CA VAL A 54 17.86 -3.52 -6.97
C VAL A 54 17.76 -4.91 -6.36
N THR A 55 18.90 -5.59 -6.16
CA THR A 55 18.96 -7.00 -5.71
C THR A 55 19.63 -7.20 -4.35
N CYS A 56 19.81 -6.14 -3.55
CA CYS A 56 20.42 -6.22 -2.23
C CYS A 56 19.63 -7.07 -1.22
N SER A 57 20.37 -7.67 -0.29
CA SER A 57 19.83 -8.29 0.93
C SER A 57 19.12 -7.27 1.82
N ARG A 58 18.37 -7.75 2.81
CA ARG A 58 17.67 -6.87 3.75
C ARG A 58 18.65 -5.98 4.51
N GLU A 59 19.76 -6.55 4.94
CA GLU A 59 20.83 -5.90 5.71
C GLU A 59 21.51 -4.81 4.88
N GLU A 60 21.89 -5.11 3.64
CA GLU A 60 22.44 -4.11 2.71
C GLU A 60 21.43 -3.00 2.39
N LYS A 61 20.15 -3.37 2.25
CA LYS A 61 19.07 -2.41 2.03
C LYS A 61 18.92 -1.44 3.21
N GLU A 62 19.14 -1.88 4.44
CA GLU A 62 19.15 -0.98 5.60
C GLU A 62 20.29 0.03 5.50
N ILE A 63 21.48 -0.39 5.07
CA ILE A 63 22.66 0.48 4.92
C ILE A 63 22.40 1.61 3.93
N ILE A 64 21.84 1.31 2.75
CA ILE A 64 21.59 2.32 1.70
C ILE A 64 20.26 3.05 1.86
N ARG A 65 19.40 2.66 2.82
CA ARG A 65 18.07 3.26 2.99
C ARG A 65 18.09 4.78 3.20
N PRO A 66 19.00 5.36 4.01
CA PRO A 66 19.06 6.81 4.16
C PRO A 66 19.27 7.53 2.82
N PHE A 67 20.11 6.97 1.94
CA PHE A 67 20.34 7.52 0.61
C PHE A 67 19.11 7.37 -0.31
N LEU A 68 18.44 6.21 -0.28
CA LEU A 68 17.20 5.99 -1.04
C LEU A 68 16.11 6.99 -0.64
N VAL A 69 15.90 7.18 0.67
CA VAL A 69 14.93 8.15 1.19
C VAL A 69 15.32 9.57 0.79
N PHE A 70 16.58 9.94 0.97
CA PHE A 70 17.08 11.27 0.58
C PHE A 70 16.86 11.57 -0.91
N HIS A 71 17.30 10.68 -1.80
CA HIS A 71 17.16 10.86 -3.24
C HIS A 71 15.70 10.84 -3.68
N GLY A 72 14.93 9.88 -3.14
CA GLY A 72 13.49 9.75 -3.36
C GLY A 72 12.72 11.02 -3.02
N SER A 73 12.91 11.54 -1.81
CA SER A 73 12.24 12.75 -1.33
C SER A 73 12.74 14.01 -2.05
N THR A 74 14.00 14.07 -2.45
CA THR A 74 14.55 15.19 -3.25
C THR A 74 13.89 15.26 -4.62
N LYS A 75 13.77 14.13 -5.33
CA LYS A 75 13.08 14.08 -6.63
C LYS A 75 11.61 14.44 -6.52
N ARG A 76 10.93 13.98 -5.46
CA ARG A 76 9.54 14.37 -5.19
C ARG A 76 9.40 15.89 -5.00
N LYS A 77 10.27 16.52 -4.22
CA LYS A 77 10.24 18.00 -4.04
C LYS A 77 10.51 18.76 -5.34
N GLN A 78 11.40 18.27 -6.19
CA GLN A 78 11.74 18.91 -7.47
C GLN A 78 10.62 18.82 -8.51
N THR A 79 9.72 17.85 -8.38
CA THR A 79 8.70 17.52 -9.40
C THR A 79 7.29 17.47 -8.83
N GLU A 80 7.09 17.99 -7.61
CA GLU A 80 5.81 17.95 -6.90
C GLU A 80 5.18 16.55 -6.90
N GLY A 81 6.01 15.53 -6.65
CA GLY A 81 5.60 14.12 -6.57
C GLY A 81 5.64 13.34 -7.89
N ARG A 82 5.82 13.99 -9.04
CA ARG A 82 5.61 13.36 -10.37
C ARG A 82 6.73 12.43 -10.85
N HIS A 83 7.98 12.64 -10.42
CA HIS A 83 9.14 11.92 -10.99
C HIS A 83 9.02 10.39 -10.98
N TRP A 84 8.57 9.79 -9.87
CA TRP A 84 8.44 8.33 -9.76
C TRP A 84 7.18 7.82 -10.45
N ILE A 85 6.11 8.63 -10.43
CA ILE A 85 4.83 8.36 -11.08
C ILE A 85 5.03 8.21 -12.59
N GLU A 86 5.70 9.17 -13.23
CA GLU A 86 5.92 9.17 -14.68
C GLU A 86 6.70 7.93 -15.13
N LYS A 87 7.73 7.55 -14.36
CA LYS A 87 8.52 6.34 -14.63
C LYS A 87 7.69 5.07 -14.52
N LEU A 88 6.82 4.97 -13.51
CA LEU A 88 5.97 3.80 -13.30
C LEU A 88 4.82 3.74 -14.30
N GLN A 89 4.26 4.89 -14.70
CA GLN A 89 3.19 5.00 -15.68
C GLN A 89 3.61 4.38 -17.02
N ASP A 90 4.83 4.65 -17.48
CA ASP A 90 5.38 4.02 -18.68
C ASP A 90 5.44 2.48 -18.57
N GLU A 91 5.81 1.95 -17.40
CA GLU A 91 5.87 0.51 -17.13
C GLU A 91 4.46 -0.12 -17.15
N ILE A 92 3.49 0.54 -16.52
CA ILE A 92 2.07 0.14 -16.50
C ILE A 92 1.47 0.15 -17.92
N VAL A 93 1.75 1.18 -18.72
CA VAL A 93 1.21 1.30 -20.10
C VAL A 93 1.81 0.23 -21.02
N ARG A 94 3.10 -0.08 -20.87
CA ARG A 94 3.78 -1.12 -21.64
C ARG A 94 3.35 -2.53 -21.26
N SER A 95 2.90 -2.73 -20.02
CA SER A 95 2.34 -4.02 -19.61
C SER A 95 1.05 -4.34 -20.37
N LYS A 96 1.12 -5.45 -21.12
CA LYS A 96 0.00 -6.07 -21.85
C LYS A 96 -0.65 -7.22 -21.07
N GLY A 97 -0.24 -7.45 -19.82
CA GLY A 97 -0.78 -8.52 -18.98
C GLY A 97 -2.30 -8.38 -18.82
N PRO A 98 -3.07 -9.47 -18.94
CA PRO A 98 -4.52 -9.43 -18.77
C PRO A 98 -4.95 -9.32 -17.30
N GLY A 99 -4.02 -9.48 -16.36
CA GLY A 99 -4.25 -9.46 -14.93
C GLY A 99 -4.45 -8.07 -14.33
N LEU A 100 -4.86 -8.06 -13.08
CA LEU A 100 -4.99 -6.87 -12.24
C LEU A 100 -3.62 -6.22 -12.05
N LYS A 101 -3.52 -4.91 -12.28
CA LYS A 101 -2.26 -4.18 -12.07
C LYS A 101 -2.24 -3.62 -10.66
N VAL A 102 -1.25 -4.01 -9.85
CA VAL A 102 -1.21 -3.66 -8.43
C VAL A 102 0.05 -2.85 -8.11
N VAL A 103 -0.13 -1.57 -7.77
CA VAL A 103 0.93 -0.70 -7.25
C VAL A 103 1.03 -0.89 -5.75
N THR A 104 2.12 -1.50 -5.28
CA THR A 104 2.23 -2.03 -3.90
C THR A 104 2.65 -1.00 -2.84
N ASP A 105 3.05 0.19 -3.26
CA ASP A 105 3.74 1.16 -2.41
C ASP A 105 3.26 2.61 -2.61
N ILE A 106 1.95 2.83 -2.69
CA ILE A 106 1.36 4.18 -2.63
C ILE A 106 1.53 4.73 -1.21
N ARG A 107 2.23 5.86 -1.09
CA ARG A 107 2.68 6.43 0.19
C ARG A 107 2.37 7.90 0.36
N TYR A 108 2.09 8.63 -0.72
CA TYR A 108 2.02 10.08 -0.65
C TYR A 108 0.77 10.70 -1.26
N ASP A 109 0.37 11.80 -0.63
CA ASP A 109 -0.71 12.69 -1.05
C ASP A 109 -0.40 14.13 -0.57
N ASP A 110 0.83 14.58 -0.79
CA ASP A 110 1.30 15.89 -0.35
C ASP A 110 1.04 16.99 -1.40
N TYR A 111 1.02 16.63 -2.68
CA TYR A 111 0.79 17.54 -3.81
C TYR A 111 -0.54 17.25 -4.51
N GLU A 112 -1.02 18.17 -5.35
CA GLU A 112 -2.32 18.05 -6.04
C GLU A 112 -2.42 16.78 -6.88
N ASN A 113 -1.39 16.49 -7.69
CA ASN A 113 -1.30 15.36 -8.61
C ASN A 113 -0.30 14.28 -8.13
N ASP A 114 -0.19 14.11 -6.81
CA ASP A 114 0.69 13.12 -6.18
C ASP A 114 0.15 11.68 -6.34
N GLU A 115 0.84 10.69 -5.77
CA GLU A 115 0.61 9.26 -6.03
C GLU A 115 -0.86 8.81 -5.88
N ALA A 116 -1.54 9.22 -4.81
CA ALA A 116 -2.94 8.85 -4.59
C ALA A 116 -3.88 9.49 -5.63
N SER A 117 -3.72 10.78 -5.90
CA SER A 117 -4.49 11.50 -6.91
C SER A 117 -4.23 10.94 -8.32
N TRP A 118 -2.98 10.65 -8.66
CA TRP A 118 -2.61 10.04 -9.94
C TRP A 118 -3.31 8.69 -10.14
N LEU A 119 -3.25 7.82 -9.12
CA LEU A 119 -3.90 6.52 -9.18
C LEU A 119 -5.41 6.66 -9.45
N GLN A 120 -6.10 7.53 -8.72
CA GLN A 120 -7.55 7.65 -8.80
C GLN A 120 -8.01 8.44 -10.03
N ASN A 121 -7.38 9.58 -10.32
CA ASN A 121 -7.84 10.53 -11.32
C ASN A 121 -7.28 10.22 -12.72
N GLU A 122 -6.01 9.79 -12.82
CA GLU A 122 -5.36 9.56 -14.12
C GLU A 122 -5.46 8.10 -14.56
N LEU A 123 -5.27 7.15 -13.62
CA LEU A 123 -5.40 5.72 -13.94
C LEU A 123 -6.83 5.18 -13.78
N SER A 124 -7.76 5.98 -13.26
CA SER A 124 -9.10 5.51 -12.88
C SER A 124 -9.02 4.27 -11.97
N GLY A 125 -7.98 4.21 -11.14
CA GLY A 125 -7.70 3.11 -10.24
C GLY A 125 -8.38 3.27 -8.89
N LYS A 126 -8.28 2.22 -8.07
CA LYS A 126 -8.83 2.19 -6.71
C LYS A 126 -7.71 2.14 -5.68
N LEU A 127 -7.83 2.93 -4.63
CA LEU A 127 -6.89 2.95 -3.52
C LEU A 127 -7.39 2.07 -2.38
N ILE A 128 -6.58 1.08 -2.01
CA ILE A 128 -6.79 0.24 -0.83
C ILE A 128 -5.88 0.73 0.28
N HIS A 129 -6.42 0.90 1.49
CA HIS A 129 -5.63 1.13 2.69
C HIS A 129 -5.65 -0.08 3.61
N LEU A 130 -4.45 -0.55 3.97
CA LEU A 130 -4.26 -1.67 4.89
C LEU A 130 -3.85 -1.16 6.26
N SER A 131 -4.62 -1.58 7.26
CA SER A 131 -4.37 -1.33 8.67
C SER A 131 -4.22 -2.65 9.40
N MET A 132 -3.24 -2.73 10.30
CA MET A 132 -3.00 -3.91 11.11
C MET A 132 -3.17 -3.59 12.59
N TYR A 133 -3.87 -4.45 13.32
CA TYR A 133 -4.13 -4.25 14.75
C TYR A 133 -3.77 -5.47 15.62
N THR A 134 -3.39 -5.21 16.86
CA THR A 134 -3.34 -6.20 17.95
C THR A 134 -4.51 -5.97 18.89
N MET A 135 -4.94 -7.04 19.58
CA MET A 135 -5.91 -6.92 20.67
C MET A 135 -5.13 -6.73 21.97
N GLU A 136 -5.28 -5.58 22.61
CA GLU A 136 -4.62 -5.27 23.88
C GLU A 136 -5.66 -4.97 24.99
N PRO A 137 -5.35 -5.20 26.27
CA PRO A 137 -6.22 -4.81 27.37
C PRO A 137 -6.42 -3.30 27.41
N ASP A 138 -7.66 -2.86 27.65
CA ASP A 138 -7.98 -1.46 27.87
C ASP A 138 -7.33 -0.98 29.17
N MET A 139 -6.31 -0.14 29.04
CA MET A 139 -5.56 0.44 30.17
C MET A 139 -6.24 1.69 30.74
N ASN A 140 -7.24 2.25 30.05
CA ASN A 140 -8.01 3.40 30.50
C ASN A 140 -9.51 3.06 30.45
N PRO A 141 -9.98 2.08 31.24
CA PRO A 141 -11.40 1.79 31.29
C PRO A 141 -12.11 3.06 31.75
N THR A 142 -13.04 3.57 30.93
CA THR A 142 -13.99 4.57 31.42
C THR A 142 -14.56 4.07 32.74
N PRO A 143 -14.68 4.91 33.78
CA PRO A 143 -15.21 4.50 35.08
C PRO A 143 -16.74 4.32 34.96
N GLN A 144 -17.17 3.34 34.17
CA GLN A 144 -18.51 2.80 34.24
C GLN A 144 -18.47 1.58 35.15
N PRO A 145 -19.38 1.46 36.12
CA PRO A 145 -19.38 0.37 37.08
C PRO A 145 -19.90 -0.91 36.40
N SER A 146 -19.07 -1.58 35.60
CA SER A 146 -19.33 -2.95 35.18
C SER A 146 -19.05 -3.88 36.36
N ARG A 147 -20.12 -4.42 36.95
CA ARG A 147 -20.05 -5.59 37.82
C ARG A 147 -19.46 -6.73 36.99
N CYS A 148 -18.43 -7.38 37.51
CA CYS A 148 -17.63 -8.45 36.89
C CYS A 148 -16.38 -7.94 36.14
N GLY A 149 -15.21 -8.33 36.66
CA GLY A 149 -13.87 -7.89 36.23
C GLY A 149 -13.40 -8.42 34.87
N THR A 150 -14.26 -8.33 33.86
CA THR A 150 -13.91 -8.67 32.48
C THR A 150 -13.02 -7.57 31.91
N ARG A 151 -11.75 -7.88 31.62
CA ARG A 151 -10.84 -6.95 30.92
C ARG A 151 -11.39 -6.71 29.51
N THR A 152 -11.84 -5.49 29.22
CA THR A 152 -12.17 -5.08 27.86
C THR A 152 -10.90 -5.12 27.00
N LEU A 153 -10.98 -5.75 25.82
CA LEU A 153 -9.89 -5.73 24.84
C LEU A 153 -10.20 -4.66 23.79
N VAL A 154 -9.21 -3.83 23.47
CA VAL A 154 -9.29 -2.78 22.44
C VAL A 154 -8.35 -3.09 21.28
N LYS A 155 -8.74 -2.67 20.08
CA LYS A 155 -7.87 -2.72 18.90
C LYS A 155 -6.79 -1.65 19.02
N LYS A 156 -5.53 -2.06 19.00
CA LYS A 156 -4.39 -1.15 18.87
C LYS A 156 -3.77 -1.31 17.50
N TYR A 157 -3.89 -0.27 16.69
CA TYR A 157 -3.35 -0.25 15.34
C TYR A 157 -1.85 0.00 15.33
N ARG A 158 -1.16 -0.54 14.32
CA ARG A 158 0.24 -0.28 14.08
C ARG A 158 0.45 1.21 13.78
N ALA A 159 1.30 1.84 14.57
CA ALA A 159 1.61 3.26 14.41
C ALA A 159 2.57 3.51 13.22
N PRO A 160 2.51 4.70 12.60
CA PRO A 160 3.52 5.16 11.66
C PRO A 160 4.92 5.12 12.27
N ILE A 161 5.91 4.67 11.49
CA ILE A 161 7.30 4.54 12.00
C ILE A 161 8.11 5.84 11.88
N ASN A 162 7.66 6.80 11.07
CA ASN A 162 8.36 8.06 10.82
C ASN A 162 7.36 9.20 10.59
N SER A 163 7.87 10.44 10.58
CA SER A 163 7.06 11.65 10.40
C SER A 163 6.41 11.76 9.02
N GLU A 164 7.01 11.15 7.98
CA GLU A 164 6.45 11.13 6.62
C GLU A 164 5.20 10.26 6.55
N GLU A 165 5.24 9.06 7.11
CA GLU A 165 4.07 8.17 7.23
C GLU A 165 3.01 8.80 8.14
N ALA A 166 3.40 9.39 9.28
CA ALA A 166 2.45 10.05 10.18
C ALA A 166 1.68 11.20 9.51
N ARG A 167 2.33 11.92 8.59
CA ARG A 167 1.71 13.02 7.83
C ARG A 167 0.78 12.51 6.73
N ASN A 168 1.17 11.46 6.00
CA ASN A 168 0.45 11.01 4.81
C ASN A 168 -0.62 9.95 5.09
N ASP A 169 -0.43 9.09 6.09
CA ASP A 169 -1.35 7.99 6.38
C ASP A 169 -2.81 8.45 6.60
N PRO A 170 -3.11 9.52 7.36
CA PRO A 170 -4.48 10.02 7.49
C PRO A 170 -5.10 10.49 6.16
N LYS A 171 -4.28 11.05 5.26
CA LYS A 171 -4.74 11.50 3.93
C LYS A 171 -5.09 10.30 3.05
N LEU A 172 -4.24 9.28 3.06
CA LEU A 172 -4.44 8.03 2.34
C LEU A 172 -5.67 7.27 2.84
N ILE A 173 -5.89 7.21 4.17
CA ILE A 173 -7.11 6.65 4.75
C ILE A 173 -8.34 7.41 4.24
N LYS A 174 -8.29 8.74 4.24
CA LYS A 174 -9.41 9.57 3.76
C LYS A 174 -9.73 9.34 2.28
N LYS A 175 -8.70 9.16 1.44
CA LYS A 175 -8.86 8.90 -0.01
C LYS A 175 -9.14 7.45 -0.37
N SER A 176 -8.89 6.49 0.53
CA SER A 176 -9.07 5.07 0.22
C SER A 176 -10.51 4.72 -0.18
N ASP A 177 -10.63 3.94 -1.26
CA ASP A 177 -11.88 3.35 -1.74
C ASP A 177 -12.27 2.11 -0.92
N TYR A 178 -11.26 1.38 -0.42
CA TYR A 178 -11.45 0.20 0.44
C TYR A 178 -10.47 0.23 1.60
N ARG A 179 -10.95 -0.16 2.78
CA ARG A 179 -10.15 -0.26 4.01
C ARG A 179 -10.17 -1.69 4.50
N ALA A 180 -9.02 -2.34 4.49
CA ALA A 180 -8.86 -3.64 5.12
C ALA A 180 -8.15 -3.49 6.47
N GLU A 181 -8.80 -3.98 7.51
CA GLU A 181 -8.26 -4.02 8.86
C GLU A 181 -8.08 -5.47 9.27
N TRP A 182 -6.84 -5.94 9.35
CA TRP A 182 -6.58 -7.32 9.78
C TRP A 182 -5.80 -7.41 11.09
N LYS A 183 -6.06 -8.49 11.81
CA LYS A 183 -5.38 -8.80 13.06
C LYS A 183 -3.93 -9.18 12.77
N PHE A 184 -3.01 -8.76 13.61
CA PHE A 184 -1.63 -9.27 13.58
C PHE A 184 -1.63 -10.76 13.95
N ILE A 185 -0.97 -11.56 13.13
CA ILE A 185 -0.85 -13.01 13.29
C ILE A 185 0.63 -13.35 13.33
N ASN A 186 1.03 -14.20 14.28
CA ASN A 186 2.41 -14.67 14.36
C ASN A 186 2.74 -15.60 13.18
N ASN A 187 4.02 -15.65 12.79
CA ASN A 187 4.49 -16.48 11.68
C ASN A 187 3.99 -17.92 11.83
N GLY A 188 3.19 -18.39 10.85
CA GLY A 188 2.68 -19.76 10.78
C GLY A 188 1.18 -19.90 10.44
N GLN A 189 0.39 -18.83 10.55
CA GLN A 189 -1.06 -18.86 10.32
C GLN A 189 -1.50 -17.89 9.23
N ILE A 190 -0.72 -17.79 8.13
CA ILE A 190 -1.02 -16.87 7.01
C ILE A 190 -2.41 -17.13 6.41
N ASN A 191 -2.90 -18.37 6.44
CA ASN A 191 -4.22 -18.76 5.93
C ASN A 191 -5.38 -18.05 6.66
N GLU A 192 -5.18 -17.58 7.89
CA GLU A 192 -6.18 -16.78 8.61
C GLU A 192 -6.38 -15.39 8.00
N LEU A 193 -5.50 -14.97 7.07
CA LEU A 193 -5.65 -13.74 6.30
C LEU A 193 -6.47 -13.92 5.02
N GLU A 194 -6.73 -15.16 4.57
CA GLU A 194 -7.52 -15.43 3.36
C GLU A 194 -8.91 -14.78 3.37
N PRO A 195 -9.69 -14.80 4.46
CA PRO A 195 -11.01 -14.18 4.49
C PRO A 195 -10.97 -12.67 4.19
N TYR A 196 -9.88 -11.98 4.53
CA TYR A 196 -9.72 -10.56 4.20
C TYR A 196 -9.53 -10.34 2.71
N ILE A 197 -8.85 -11.27 2.02
CA ILE A 197 -8.69 -11.23 0.56
C ILE A 197 -10.03 -11.56 -0.10
N ASP A 198 -10.78 -12.54 0.41
CA ASP A 198 -12.08 -12.91 -0.14
C ASP A 198 -13.10 -11.77 -0.01
N ASN A 199 -13.14 -11.10 1.14
CA ASN A 199 -13.97 -9.91 1.34
C ASN A 199 -13.57 -8.78 0.38
N PHE A 200 -12.26 -8.60 0.15
CA PHE A 200 -11.78 -7.63 -0.81
C PHE A 200 -12.18 -7.98 -2.25
N LEU A 201 -12.06 -9.25 -2.64
CA LEU A 201 -12.46 -9.72 -3.97
C LEU A 201 -13.97 -9.58 -4.19
N SER A 202 -14.79 -9.87 -3.17
CA SER A 202 -16.23 -9.62 -3.24
C SER A 202 -16.52 -8.14 -3.50
N TRP A 203 -15.93 -7.25 -2.69
CA TRP A 203 -16.08 -5.80 -2.88
C TRP A 203 -15.65 -5.34 -4.28
N LEU A 204 -14.54 -5.90 -4.79
CA LEU A 204 -14.04 -5.57 -6.12
C LEU A 204 -15.02 -6.02 -7.21
N LEU A 205 -15.61 -7.21 -7.08
CA LEU A 205 -16.60 -7.75 -8.01
C LEU A 205 -17.93 -6.99 -7.95
N ASP A 206 -18.43 -6.68 -6.75
CA ASP A 206 -19.68 -5.95 -6.55
C ASP A 206 -19.62 -4.56 -7.21
N GLY A 207 -18.49 -3.84 -7.04
CA GLY A 207 -18.26 -2.56 -7.71
C GLY A 207 -18.25 -2.67 -9.24
N HIS A 208 -17.89 -3.82 -9.81
CA HIS A 208 -17.94 -4.04 -11.25
C HIS A 208 -19.36 -4.29 -11.76
N GLU A 209 -20.22 -4.95 -10.98
CA GLU A 209 -21.62 -5.15 -11.36
C GLU A 209 -22.38 -3.83 -11.40
N GLU A 210 -22.15 -2.95 -10.42
CA GLU A 210 -22.73 -1.60 -10.39
C GLU A 210 -22.28 -0.74 -11.58
N GLU A 211 -20.97 -0.70 -11.88
CA GLU A 211 -20.45 0.04 -13.04
C GLU A 211 -21.02 -0.49 -14.36
N ARG A 212 -21.19 -1.81 -14.48
CA ARG A 212 -21.76 -2.44 -15.68
C ARG A 212 -23.24 -2.13 -15.84
N ALA A 213 -24.00 -2.17 -14.74
CA ALA A 213 -25.42 -1.83 -14.72
C ALA A 213 -25.67 -0.36 -15.08
N MET A 214 -24.84 0.57 -14.57
CA MET A 214 -24.91 2.00 -14.92
C MET A 214 -24.61 2.25 -16.40
N ARG A 215 -23.60 1.58 -16.98
CA ARG A 215 -23.26 1.73 -18.40
C ARG A 215 -24.37 1.23 -19.33
N GLN A 216 -25.15 0.24 -18.91
CA GLN A 216 -26.28 -0.30 -19.69
C GLN A 216 -27.54 0.58 -19.64
N HIS A 217 -27.68 1.45 -18.64
CA HIS A 217 -28.82 2.37 -18.53
C HIS A 217 -28.59 3.73 -19.23
N VAL A 218 -27.37 4.02 -19.68
CA VAL A 218 -26.99 5.28 -20.35
C VAL A 218 -26.79 5.09 -21.87
N SER A 219 -27.03 3.89 -22.39
CA SER A 219 -27.04 3.58 -23.84
C SER A 219 -28.47 3.39 -24.34
#